data_AF-A0A925ZVE4-F1
#
_entry.id   AF-A0A925ZVE4-F1
#
_cell.length_a   1.000
_cell.length_b   1.000
_cell.length_c   1.000
_cell.angle_alpha   90.00
_cell.angle_beta   90.00
_cell.angle_gamma   90.00
#
_symmetry.space_group_name_H-M   'P 1'
#
loop_
_entity.id
_entity.type
_entity.pdbx_description
1 polymer ?
#
loop_
_entity_poly.entity_id
_entity_poly.type
_entity_poly.pdbx_seq_one_letter_code
_entity_poly.pdbx_strand_id
1 'polypeptide(L)'
;SRRWLADCPDEQLPDSFPKVVDVLRAEGLLDARSAAHQPPFDITREPLVFPLPRSVALMQLARAETGSLLALAYSNMRGYGDVHPTVAELRVGYLPIVLPHPISGEPTESGEVLLTECEVVAMYEADEQGGAPAFTLGYGVCFGHNEVKAIGMAILDRAMLNGARKGPAHPAEDAEFVLLHIDGVESMGFATHYKMPHYVTFQSDLDRLRATQRKHRQE
;
A
#
# COMPACT_ATOMS: atom_id res chain seq x y z
N SER A 1 -14.10 -19.20 -26.22
CA SER A 1 -14.27 -18.35 -25.03
C SER A 1 -15.18 -17.12 -25.25
N ARG A 2 -15.53 -16.71 -26.48
CA ARG A 2 -16.45 -15.57 -26.74
C ARG A 2 -17.94 -15.92 -26.91
N ARG A 3 -18.33 -17.17 -26.60
CA ARG A 3 -19.68 -17.69 -26.91
C ARG A 3 -20.80 -16.98 -26.14
N TRP A 4 -20.49 -16.35 -25.00
CA TRP A 4 -21.44 -15.58 -24.19
C TRP A 4 -21.70 -14.16 -24.75
N LEU A 5 -20.80 -13.62 -25.58
CA LEU A 5 -20.97 -12.32 -26.25
C LEU A 5 -21.62 -12.44 -27.63
N ALA A 6 -22.00 -13.65 -28.05
CA ALA A 6 -22.48 -13.90 -29.40
C ALA A 6 -23.76 -13.12 -29.76
N ASP A 7 -24.56 -12.77 -28.75
CA ASP A 7 -25.84 -12.06 -28.89
C ASP A 7 -25.77 -10.60 -28.38
N CYS A 8 -24.57 -10.06 -28.11
CA CYS A 8 -24.38 -8.67 -27.70
C CYS A 8 -23.60 -7.93 -28.79
N PRO A 9 -24.28 -7.15 -29.65
CA PRO A 9 -23.60 -6.30 -30.63
C PRO A 9 -22.61 -5.38 -29.92
N ASP A 10 -21.40 -5.21 -30.47
CA ASP A 10 -20.36 -4.35 -29.86
C ASP A 10 -20.87 -2.91 -29.58
N GLU A 11 -21.85 -2.43 -30.35
CA GLU A 11 -22.54 -1.14 -30.20
C GLU A 11 -23.39 -1.02 -28.91
N GLN A 12 -23.63 -2.13 -28.20
CA GLN A 12 -24.39 -2.17 -26.94
C GLN A 12 -23.50 -2.35 -25.70
N LEU A 13 -22.18 -2.45 -25.87
CA LEU A 13 -21.26 -2.50 -24.74
C LEU A 13 -21.13 -1.08 -24.14
N PRO A 14 -21.35 -0.91 -22.82
CA PRO A 14 -21.24 0.41 -22.21
C PRO A 14 -19.80 0.91 -22.21
N ASP A 15 -19.60 2.20 -22.48
CA ASP A 15 -18.29 2.87 -22.49
C ASP A 15 -17.61 2.89 -21.10
N SER A 16 -18.39 2.63 -20.04
CA SER A 16 -17.88 2.49 -18.69
C SER A 16 -18.65 1.44 -17.91
N PHE A 17 -17.93 0.71 -17.06
CA PHE A 17 -18.52 -0.23 -16.12
C PHE A 17 -18.56 0.41 -14.74
N PRO A 18 -19.71 0.41 -14.03
CA PRO A 18 -19.77 0.87 -12.65
C PRO A 18 -18.81 0.07 -11.78
N LYS A 19 -18.28 0.66 -10.71
CA LYS A 19 -17.39 -0.07 -9.81
C LYS A 19 -18.15 -1.09 -8.97
N VAL A 20 -17.54 -2.25 -8.74
CA VAL A 20 -18.11 -3.29 -7.87
C VAL A 20 -18.33 -2.76 -6.46
N VAL A 21 -17.38 -1.95 -5.96
CA VAL A 21 -17.48 -1.33 -4.63
C VAL A 21 -18.62 -0.34 -4.50
N ASP A 22 -19.10 0.26 -5.60
CA ASP A 22 -20.21 1.20 -5.55
C ASP A 22 -21.55 0.47 -5.43
N VAL A 23 -21.66 -0.72 -6.03
CA VAL A 23 -22.80 -1.63 -5.80
C VAL A 23 -22.84 -2.07 -4.33
N LEU A 24 -21.70 -2.50 -3.77
CA LEU A 24 -21.60 -2.90 -2.37
C LEU A 24 -21.98 -1.76 -1.41
N ARG A 25 -21.57 -0.52 -1.71
CA ARG A 25 -21.99 0.66 -0.92
C ARG A 25 -23.48 0.95 -1.04
N ALA A 26 -24.06 0.82 -2.23
CA ALA A 26 -25.50 1.03 -2.44
C ALA A 26 -26.35 0.03 -1.65
N GLU A 27 -25.85 -1.18 -1.41
CA GLU A 27 -26.48 -2.21 -0.57
C GLU A 27 -26.19 -2.05 0.93
N GLY A 28 -25.39 -1.04 1.34
CA GLY A 28 -25.00 -0.84 2.73
C GLY A 28 -23.97 -1.84 3.26
N LEU A 29 -23.29 -2.56 2.36
CA LEU A 29 -22.27 -3.57 2.70
C LEU A 29 -20.85 -2.98 2.82
N LEU A 30 -20.66 -1.70 2.49
CA LEU A 30 -19.42 -0.96 2.66
C LEU A 30 -19.71 0.44 3.22
N ASP A 31 -18.78 0.95 4.01
CA ASP A 31 -18.87 2.32 4.53
C ASP A 31 -18.96 3.36 3.41
N ALA A 32 -19.72 4.43 3.68
CA ALA A 32 -19.80 5.59 2.82
C ALA A 32 -18.42 6.25 2.66
N ARG A 33 -18.15 6.80 1.47
CA ARG A 33 -16.91 7.56 1.26
C ARG A 33 -16.93 8.80 2.16
N SER A 34 -15.82 9.07 2.83
CA SER A 34 -15.64 10.34 3.53
C SER A 34 -15.71 11.49 2.52
N ALA A 35 -16.59 12.47 2.77
CA ALA A 35 -16.72 13.67 1.95
C ALA A 35 -15.62 14.72 2.25
N ALA A 36 -14.77 14.47 3.25
CA ALA A 36 -13.76 15.43 3.66
C ALA A 36 -12.58 15.46 2.68
N HIS A 37 -12.48 16.53 1.90
CA HIS A 37 -11.28 16.86 1.15
C HIS A 37 -10.25 17.48 2.10
N GLN A 38 -9.25 16.69 2.49
CA GLN A 38 -8.06 17.18 3.18
C GLN A 38 -6.89 17.22 2.19
N PRO A 39 -6.05 18.26 2.22
CA PRO A 39 -4.84 18.28 1.41
C PRO A 39 -3.96 17.07 1.80
N PRO A 40 -3.48 16.28 0.83
CA PRO A 40 -2.61 15.14 1.14
C PRO A 40 -1.28 15.64 1.69
N PHE A 41 -0.78 14.95 2.72
CA PHE A 41 0.57 15.19 3.24
C PHE A 41 1.60 14.68 2.24
N ASP A 42 2.62 15.49 1.98
CA ASP A 42 3.63 15.22 0.96
C ASP A 42 4.98 14.86 1.60
N ILE A 43 5.25 13.55 1.62
CA ILE A 43 6.50 12.99 2.16
C ILE A 43 7.76 13.38 1.39
N THR A 44 7.61 13.94 0.18
CA THR A 44 8.76 14.47 -0.57
C THR A 44 9.21 15.83 -0.05
N ARG A 45 8.39 16.45 0.81
CA ARG A 45 8.61 17.78 1.39
C ARG A 45 8.76 17.75 2.91
N GLU A 46 8.10 16.80 3.57
CA GLU A 46 8.08 16.67 5.02
C GLU A 46 8.47 15.24 5.45
N PRO A 47 9.23 15.08 6.55
CA PRO A 47 9.66 13.75 7.01
C PRO A 47 8.49 12.92 7.55
N LEU A 48 8.63 11.60 7.48
CA LEU A 48 7.66 10.65 8.04
C LEU A 48 7.68 10.71 9.58
N VAL A 49 6.51 10.96 10.18
CA VAL A 49 6.31 10.93 11.65
C VAL A 49 5.05 10.11 11.94
N PHE A 50 5.20 9.03 12.72
CA PHE A 50 4.08 8.15 13.07
C PHE A 50 3.27 8.70 14.25
N PRO A 51 1.94 8.48 14.29
CA PRO A 51 1.12 7.75 13.30
C PRO A 51 0.83 8.58 12.04
N LEU A 52 0.81 7.93 10.87
CA LEU A 52 0.60 8.58 9.58
C LEU A 52 -0.85 8.44 9.08
N PRO A 53 -1.40 9.44 8.38
CA PRO A 53 -2.68 9.30 7.72
C PRO A 53 -2.60 8.29 6.56
N ARG A 54 -3.73 7.64 6.24
CA ARG A 54 -3.82 6.63 5.16
C ARG A 54 -3.32 7.15 3.81
N SER A 55 -3.53 8.43 3.50
CA SER A 55 -3.03 9.05 2.26
C SER A 55 -1.51 8.94 2.13
N VAL A 56 -0.77 9.09 3.22
CA VAL A 56 0.69 8.95 3.24
C VAL A 56 1.11 7.50 3.08
N ALA A 57 0.43 6.58 3.77
CA ALA A 57 0.67 5.15 3.61
C ALA A 57 0.50 4.71 2.15
N LEU A 58 -0.58 5.14 1.49
CA LEU A 58 -0.83 4.84 0.08
C LEU A 58 0.21 5.48 -0.85
N MET A 59 0.67 6.70 -0.57
CA MET A 59 1.73 7.35 -1.32
C MET A 59 3.06 6.58 -1.20
N GLN A 60 3.42 6.13 0.00
CA GLN A 60 4.61 5.30 0.22
C GLN A 60 4.51 3.94 -0.47
N LEU A 61 3.36 3.27 -0.36
CA LEU A 61 3.11 2.01 -1.06
C LEU A 61 3.23 2.16 -2.59
N ALA A 62 2.79 3.29 -3.15
CA ALA A 62 2.94 3.58 -4.58
C ALA A 62 4.41 3.74 -4.99
N ARG A 63 5.26 4.29 -4.11
CA ARG A 63 6.70 4.47 -4.32
C ARG A 63 7.53 3.21 -4.04
N ALA A 64 7.00 2.28 -3.26
CA ALA A 64 7.68 1.08 -2.82
C ALA A 64 8.23 0.22 -3.97
N GLU A 65 9.31 -0.49 -3.67
CA GLU A 65 9.82 -1.56 -4.50
C GLU A 65 8.81 -2.73 -4.50
N THR A 66 8.51 -3.27 -5.67
CA THR A 66 7.52 -4.35 -5.81
C THR A 66 7.89 -5.60 -5.00
N GLY A 67 9.17 -5.97 -4.92
CA GLY A 67 9.61 -7.19 -4.25
C GLY A 67 9.43 -7.16 -2.73
N SER A 68 9.90 -6.09 -2.08
CA SER A 68 9.76 -5.90 -0.63
C SER A 68 8.30 -5.78 -0.20
N LEU A 69 7.52 -4.99 -0.95
CA LEU A 69 6.09 -4.83 -0.74
C LEU A 69 5.35 -6.17 -0.89
N LEU A 70 5.65 -6.92 -1.96
CA LEU A 70 5.03 -8.23 -2.20
C LEU A 70 5.40 -9.23 -1.10
N ALA A 71 6.63 -9.22 -0.59
CA ALA A 71 7.04 -10.12 0.48
C ALA A 71 6.20 -9.92 1.75
N LEU A 72 5.96 -8.66 2.14
CA LEU A 72 5.11 -8.33 3.29
C LEU A 72 3.64 -8.67 3.02
N ALA A 73 3.11 -8.31 1.85
CA ALA A 73 1.75 -8.66 1.46
C ALA A 73 1.54 -10.19 1.43
N TYR A 74 2.52 -10.93 0.89
CA TYR A 74 2.50 -12.38 0.82
C TYR A 74 2.54 -13.03 2.21
N SER A 75 3.26 -12.44 3.18
CA SER A 75 3.20 -12.92 4.56
C SER A 75 1.77 -12.88 5.12
N ASN A 76 1.03 -11.80 4.85
CA ASN A 76 -0.37 -11.67 5.22
C ASN A 76 -1.24 -12.73 4.51
N MET A 77 -1.09 -12.89 3.18
CA MET A 77 -1.76 -13.95 2.40
C MET A 77 -1.47 -15.37 2.92
N ARG A 78 -0.31 -15.58 3.55
CA ARG A 78 0.13 -16.85 4.13
C ARG A 78 -0.36 -17.09 5.55
N GLY A 79 -1.13 -16.17 6.12
CA GLY A 79 -1.74 -16.30 7.45
C GLY A 79 -1.11 -15.45 8.54
N TYR A 80 -0.10 -14.61 8.23
CA TYR A 80 0.49 -13.66 9.18
C TYR A 80 -0.28 -12.33 9.15
N GLY A 81 -1.56 -12.40 9.51
CA GLY A 81 -2.54 -11.31 9.50
C GLY A 81 -3.91 -11.80 9.05
N ASP A 82 -4.84 -10.89 8.78
CA ASP A 82 -6.21 -11.27 8.38
C ASP A 82 -6.28 -11.97 7.00
N VAL A 83 -6.74 -13.22 6.98
CA VAL A 83 -6.44 -14.26 5.96
C VAL A 83 -7.39 -14.26 4.77
N HIS A 84 -8.48 -13.50 4.78
CA HIS A 84 -9.53 -13.62 3.74
C HIS A 84 -9.80 -12.36 2.88
N PRO A 85 -8.77 -11.66 2.36
CA PRO A 85 -8.98 -10.61 1.35
C PRO A 85 -9.47 -11.21 0.03
N THR A 86 -10.56 -10.67 -0.51
CA THR A 86 -11.08 -10.96 -1.85
C THR A 86 -10.84 -9.75 -2.75
N VAL A 87 -10.25 -9.96 -3.93
CA VAL A 87 -10.17 -8.90 -4.94
C VAL A 87 -11.58 -8.63 -5.45
N ALA A 88 -12.15 -7.49 -5.08
CA ALA A 88 -13.44 -7.06 -5.57
C ALA A 88 -13.33 -6.59 -7.02
N GLU A 89 -12.26 -5.85 -7.31
CA GLU A 89 -12.03 -5.28 -8.63
C GLU A 89 -10.55 -5.07 -8.90
N LEU A 90 -10.15 -5.32 -10.15
CA LEU A 90 -8.81 -5.12 -10.66
C LEU A 90 -8.93 -4.59 -12.08
N ARG A 91 -8.52 -3.34 -12.29
CA ARG A 91 -8.63 -2.65 -13.58
C ARG A 91 -7.28 -2.18 -14.05
N VAL A 92 -7.04 -2.30 -15.35
CA VAL A 92 -5.89 -1.72 -16.04
C VAL A 92 -6.44 -0.84 -17.14
N GLY A 93 -6.02 0.42 -17.19
CA GLY A 93 -6.53 1.36 -18.19
C GLY A 93 -5.82 2.70 -18.17
N TYR A 94 -6.04 3.47 -19.22
CA TYR A 94 -5.54 4.84 -19.32
C TYR A 94 -6.49 5.79 -18.58
N LEU A 95 -5.92 6.64 -17.73
CA LEU A 95 -6.64 7.70 -17.04
C LEU A 95 -6.17 9.06 -17.56
N PRO A 96 -7.08 9.97 -17.96
CA PRO A 96 -6.71 11.30 -18.42
C PRO A 96 -6.14 12.13 -17.26
N ILE A 97 -5.06 12.85 -17.54
CA ILE A 97 -4.44 13.82 -16.65
C ILE A 97 -4.99 15.20 -17.02
N VAL A 98 -5.77 15.78 -16.12
CA VAL A 98 -6.37 17.11 -16.30
C VAL A 98 -5.61 18.12 -15.44
N LEU A 99 -5.09 19.16 -16.07
CA LEU A 99 -4.38 20.26 -15.41
C LEU A 99 -5.07 21.60 -15.75
N PRO A 100 -5.03 22.59 -14.85
CA PRO A 100 -5.50 23.92 -15.18
C PRO A 100 -4.61 24.54 -16.27
N HIS A 101 -5.21 25.04 -17.35
CA HIS A 101 -4.46 25.69 -18.42
C HIS A 101 -3.69 26.91 -17.88
N PRO A 102 -2.41 27.10 -18.22
CA PRO A 102 -1.55 28.10 -17.56
C PRO A 102 -2.00 29.56 -17.75
N ILE A 103 -2.80 29.84 -18.78
CA ILE A 103 -3.34 31.19 -19.07
C ILE A 103 -4.80 31.33 -18.64
N SER A 104 -5.71 30.50 -19.16
CA SER A 104 -7.14 30.58 -18.87
C SER A 104 -7.57 29.97 -17.53
N GLY A 105 -6.76 29.10 -16.90
CA GLY A 105 -7.12 28.37 -15.68
C GLY A 105 -8.11 27.22 -15.89
N GLU A 106 -8.67 27.06 -17.09
CA GLU A 106 -9.67 26.03 -17.41
C GLU A 106 -9.08 24.62 -17.33
N PRO A 107 -9.82 23.62 -16.80
CA PRO A 107 -9.39 22.22 -16.79
C PRO A 107 -9.15 21.72 -18.23
N THR A 108 -7.91 21.37 -18.53
CA THR A 108 -7.50 20.90 -19.86
C THR A 108 -6.80 19.55 -19.74
N GLU A 109 -7.22 18.58 -20.55
CA GLU A 109 -6.54 17.29 -20.65
C GLU A 109 -5.14 17.48 -21.25
N SER A 110 -4.12 17.06 -20.51
CA SER A 110 -2.70 17.17 -20.90
C SER A 110 -2.14 15.86 -21.46
N GLY A 111 -2.91 14.78 -21.39
CA GLY A 111 -2.54 13.43 -21.83
C GLY A 111 -3.17 12.39 -20.91
N GLU A 112 -2.71 11.15 -21.02
CA GLU A 112 -3.21 10.03 -20.24
C GLU A 112 -2.07 9.21 -19.64
N VAL A 113 -2.37 8.49 -18.57
CA VAL A 113 -1.41 7.58 -17.93
C VAL A 113 -2.03 6.21 -17.73
N LEU A 114 -1.29 5.17 -18.13
CA LEU A 114 -1.68 3.80 -17.87
C LEU A 114 -1.55 3.52 -16.36
N LEU A 115 -2.64 3.10 -15.73
CA LEU A 115 -2.69 2.73 -14.32
C LEU A 115 -3.25 1.34 -14.16
N THR A 116 -2.81 0.68 -13.09
CA THR A 116 -3.48 -0.48 -12.51
C THR A 116 -4.07 -0.10 -11.16
N GLU A 117 -5.36 -0.34 -10.98
CA GLU A 117 -6.09 -0.13 -9.74
C GLU A 117 -6.60 -1.46 -9.20
N CYS A 118 -6.45 -1.68 -7.90
CA CYS A 118 -6.96 -2.86 -7.21
C CYS A 118 -7.73 -2.45 -5.94
N GLU A 119 -8.93 -3.01 -5.82
CA GLU A 119 -9.80 -2.88 -4.65
C GLU A 119 -10.02 -4.26 -4.05
N VAL A 120 -9.67 -4.41 -2.78
CA VAL A 120 -9.78 -5.66 -2.02
C VAL A 120 -10.81 -5.47 -0.91
N VAL A 121 -11.78 -6.38 -0.84
CA VAL A 121 -12.77 -6.42 0.24
C VAL A 121 -12.48 -7.58 1.17
N ALA A 122 -12.80 -7.41 2.46
CA ALA A 122 -12.84 -8.54 3.37
C ALA A 122 -13.80 -8.31 4.52
N MET A 123 -14.40 -9.41 4.97
CA MET A 123 -15.47 -9.40 5.95
C MET A 123 -14.95 -8.82 7.26
N TYR A 124 -15.75 -7.94 7.83
CA TYR A 124 -15.58 -7.45 9.17
C TYR A 124 -16.70 -8.03 10.03
N GLU A 125 -16.32 -8.70 11.11
CA GLU A 125 -17.24 -9.03 12.19
C GLU A 125 -17.49 -7.77 13.02
N ALA A 126 -18.76 -7.54 13.36
CA ALA A 126 -19.26 -6.33 14.01
C ALA A 126 -18.33 -5.79 15.10
N ASP A 127 -18.26 -4.46 15.17
CA ASP A 127 -17.65 -3.75 16.28
C ASP A 127 -18.28 -4.18 17.61
N GLU A 128 -17.53 -4.04 18.71
CA GLU A 128 -18.04 -4.23 20.09
C GLU A 128 -19.23 -3.31 20.42
N GLN A 129 -19.57 -2.39 19.50
CA GLN A 129 -20.64 -1.40 19.57
C GLN A 129 -21.94 -1.86 18.87
N GLY A 130 -21.98 -3.05 18.28
CA GLY A 130 -23.21 -3.69 17.80
C GLY A 130 -23.73 -3.18 16.46
N GLY A 131 -22.86 -2.67 15.59
CA GLY A 131 -23.17 -2.35 14.20
C GLY A 131 -23.45 -3.59 13.35
N ALA A 132 -24.10 -3.41 12.20
CA ALA A 132 -24.27 -4.48 11.22
C ALA A 132 -22.90 -4.88 10.62
N PRO A 133 -22.66 -6.17 10.36
CA PRO A 133 -21.42 -6.60 9.72
C PRO A 133 -21.29 -5.98 8.33
N ALA A 134 -20.14 -5.41 8.04
CA ALA A 134 -19.83 -4.76 6.76
C ALA A 134 -18.51 -5.29 6.20
N PHE A 135 -18.19 -4.98 4.95
CA PHE A 135 -16.87 -5.20 4.41
C PHE A 135 -15.93 -4.05 4.79
N THR A 136 -14.63 -4.35 4.83
CA THR A 136 -13.56 -3.34 4.83
C THR A 136 -12.90 -3.30 3.46
N LEU A 137 -12.42 -2.12 3.06
CA LEU A 137 -11.82 -1.89 1.74
C LEU A 137 -10.33 -1.57 1.85
N GLY A 138 -9.50 -2.42 1.25
CA GLY A 138 -8.10 -2.14 0.92
C GLY A 138 -7.96 -1.59 -0.49
N TYR A 139 -7.02 -0.67 -0.69
CA TYR A 139 -6.83 0.04 -1.95
C TYR A 139 -5.37 0.01 -2.42
N GLY A 140 -5.16 -0.21 -3.72
CA GLY A 140 -3.86 -0.17 -4.36
C GLY A 140 -3.95 0.45 -5.75
N VAL A 141 -2.98 1.30 -6.09
CA VAL A 141 -2.87 1.89 -7.42
C VAL A 141 -1.41 2.07 -7.81
N CYS A 142 -1.05 1.71 -9.04
CA CYS A 142 0.30 1.89 -9.54
C CYS A 142 0.33 2.17 -11.05
N PHE A 143 1.44 2.74 -11.52
CA PHE A 143 1.67 3.01 -12.93
C PHE A 143 1.90 1.75 -13.75
N GLY A 144 1.42 1.79 -14.99
CA GLY A 144 1.57 0.72 -15.96
C GLY A 144 0.68 -0.47 -15.67
N HIS A 145 1.01 -1.60 -16.32
CA HIS A 145 0.35 -2.88 -16.15
C HIS A 145 1.11 -3.71 -15.09
N ASN A 146 0.76 -3.52 -13.83
CA ASN A 146 1.45 -4.16 -12.69
C ASN A 146 0.46 -4.59 -11.61
N GLU A 147 -0.36 -5.60 -11.92
CA GLU A 147 -1.40 -6.07 -11.00
C GLU A 147 -0.84 -6.67 -9.72
N VAL A 148 0.33 -7.32 -9.79
CA VAL A 148 0.97 -7.92 -8.61
C VAL A 148 1.27 -6.84 -7.57
N LYS A 149 1.79 -5.69 -7.98
CA LYS A 149 2.02 -4.56 -7.07
C LYS A 149 0.69 -4.00 -6.54
N ALA A 150 -0.29 -3.75 -7.41
CA ALA A 150 -1.57 -3.18 -6.99
C ALA A 150 -2.32 -4.08 -5.98
N ILE A 151 -2.32 -5.40 -6.20
CA ILE A 151 -2.90 -6.38 -5.26
C ILE A 151 -2.15 -6.36 -3.92
N GLY A 152 -0.81 -6.36 -3.96
CA GLY A 152 0.01 -6.27 -2.75
C GLY A 152 -0.25 -4.99 -1.96
N MET A 153 -0.41 -3.86 -2.65
CA MET A 153 -0.72 -2.57 -2.04
C MET A 153 -2.08 -2.61 -1.34
N ALA A 154 -3.12 -3.13 -2.02
CA ALA A 154 -4.46 -3.22 -1.46
C ALA A 154 -4.52 -4.11 -0.21
N ILE A 155 -3.76 -5.20 -0.20
CA ILE A 155 -3.67 -6.11 0.95
C ILE A 155 -2.97 -5.42 2.13
N LEU A 156 -1.82 -4.77 1.90
CA LEU A 156 -1.10 -4.08 2.98
C LEU A 156 -1.87 -2.88 3.53
N ASP A 157 -2.51 -2.08 2.67
CA ASP A 157 -3.37 -0.98 3.10
C ASP A 157 -4.48 -1.50 4.03
N ARG A 158 -5.13 -2.61 3.67
CA ARG A 158 -6.13 -3.25 4.56
C ARG A 158 -5.52 -3.79 5.85
N ALA A 159 -4.38 -4.45 5.78
CA ALA A 159 -3.71 -5.03 6.94
C ALA A 159 -3.29 -3.94 7.94
N MET A 160 -2.73 -2.83 7.47
CA MET A 160 -2.39 -1.67 8.30
C MET A 160 -3.63 -1.01 8.90
N LEU A 161 -4.76 -0.94 8.17
CA LEU A 161 -6.04 -0.46 8.74
C LEU A 161 -6.54 -1.38 9.87
N ASN A 162 -6.37 -2.69 9.74
CA ASN A 162 -6.71 -3.64 10.80
C ASN A 162 -5.79 -3.46 12.03
N GLY A 163 -4.47 -3.35 11.80
CA GLY A 163 -3.49 -3.13 12.87
C GLY A 163 -3.68 -1.79 13.60
N ALA A 164 -4.05 -0.72 12.90
CA ALA A 164 -4.38 0.57 13.51
C ALA A 164 -5.62 0.50 14.43
N ARG A 165 -6.56 -0.42 14.17
CA ARG A 165 -7.78 -0.61 14.96
C ARG A 165 -7.59 -1.55 16.15
N LYS A 166 -6.94 -2.70 15.93
CA LYS A 166 -6.85 -3.79 16.92
C LYS A 166 -5.48 -3.89 17.61
N GLY A 167 -4.51 -3.09 17.16
CA GLY A 167 -3.09 -3.28 17.45
C GLY A 167 -2.48 -4.28 16.45
N PRO A 168 -1.25 -4.05 15.96
CA PRO A 168 -0.60 -4.96 15.03
C PRO A 168 -0.16 -6.25 15.76
N ALA A 169 -0.62 -7.41 15.28
CA ALA A 169 -0.13 -8.71 15.76
C ALA A 169 0.99 -9.25 14.86
N HIS A 170 1.03 -8.82 13.60
CA HIS A 170 1.98 -9.27 12.60
C HIS A 170 2.67 -8.11 11.88
N PRO A 171 3.86 -8.33 11.30
CA PRO A 171 4.61 -7.26 10.64
C PRO A 171 3.85 -6.54 9.52
N ALA A 172 2.99 -7.24 8.79
CA ALA A 172 2.19 -6.64 7.71
C ALA A 172 1.06 -5.71 8.21
N GLU A 173 0.71 -5.78 9.49
CA GLU A 173 -0.33 -4.96 10.13
C GLU A 173 0.26 -3.70 10.80
N ASP A 174 1.58 -3.69 11.02
CA ASP A 174 2.29 -2.56 11.63
C ASP A 174 2.72 -1.57 10.55
N ALA A 175 2.06 -0.41 10.52
CA ALA A 175 2.36 0.64 9.54
C ALA A 175 3.80 1.18 9.65
N GLU A 176 4.38 1.25 10.85
CA GLU A 176 5.76 1.70 11.01
C GLU A 176 6.73 0.67 10.42
N PHE A 177 6.52 -0.61 10.74
CA PHE A 177 7.33 -1.68 10.18
C PHE A 177 7.18 -1.76 8.65
N VAL A 178 5.97 -1.72 8.11
CA VAL A 178 5.78 -1.82 6.65
C VAL A 178 6.41 -0.63 5.94
N LEU A 179 6.06 0.61 6.31
CA LEU A 179 6.42 1.79 5.52
C LEU A 179 7.92 2.13 5.56
N LEU A 180 8.66 1.66 6.57
CA LEU A 180 10.11 1.84 6.70
C LEU A 180 10.94 0.78 5.98
N HIS A 181 10.33 -0.31 5.48
CA HIS A 181 11.08 -1.45 4.90
C HIS A 181 10.74 -1.75 3.44
N ILE A 182 9.96 -0.90 2.79
CA ILE A 182 9.49 -1.10 1.41
C ILE A 182 10.12 -0.17 0.38
N ASP A 183 10.83 0.90 0.81
CA ASP A 183 11.53 1.79 -0.12
C ASP A 183 12.87 1.17 -0.57
N GLY A 184 12.93 0.80 -1.86
CA GLY A 184 14.11 0.22 -2.48
C GLY A 184 15.30 1.17 -2.51
N VAL A 185 15.07 2.49 -2.55
CA VAL A 185 16.14 3.50 -2.59
C VAL A 185 16.82 3.58 -1.23
N GLU A 186 16.05 3.65 -0.14
CA GLU A 186 16.60 3.69 1.22
C GLU A 186 17.32 2.39 1.58
N SER A 187 16.67 1.24 1.35
CA SER A 187 17.23 -0.07 1.67
C SER A 187 18.51 -0.37 0.90
N MET A 188 18.54 -0.11 -0.41
CA MET A 188 19.74 -0.26 -1.23
C MET A 188 20.87 0.66 -0.77
N GLY A 189 20.55 1.92 -0.45
CA GLY A 189 21.51 2.89 0.04
C GLY A 189 22.17 2.42 1.35
N PHE A 190 21.35 1.98 2.30
CA PHE A 190 21.82 1.50 3.60
C PHE A 190 22.69 0.24 3.48
N ALA A 191 22.29 -0.73 2.64
CA ALA A 191 23.07 -1.93 2.37
C ALA A 191 24.41 -1.61 1.69
N THR A 192 24.40 -0.69 0.72
CA THR A 192 25.60 -0.27 -0.02
C THR A 192 26.59 0.46 0.88
N HIS A 193 26.10 1.15 1.92
CA HIS A 193 26.95 1.86 2.88
C HIS A 193 27.96 0.95 3.58
N TYR A 194 27.71 -0.35 3.74
CA TYR A 194 28.66 -1.29 4.34
C TYR A 194 29.99 -1.42 3.57
N LYS A 195 30.06 -0.90 2.34
CA LYS A 195 31.32 -0.80 1.58
C LYS A 195 32.18 0.40 1.98
N MET A 196 31.62 1.37 2.69
CA MET A 196 32.34 2.53 3.18
C MET A 196 33.29 2.12 4.32
N PRO A 197 34.33 2.91 4.65
CA PRO A 197 35.25 2.51 5.69
C PRO A 197 34.63 2.57 7.11
N HIS A 198 34.57 1.44 7.81
CA HIS A 198 34.15 1.33 9.22
C HIS A 198 35.31 1.02 10.18
N TYR A 199 36.56 1.20 9.74
CA TYR A 199 37.74 0.74 10.51
C TYR A 199 37.90 1.43 11.87
N VAL A 200 37.45 2.68 12.05
CA VAL A 200 37.53 3.39 13.35
C VAL A 200 36.57 2.75 14.38
N THR A 201 35.32 2.54 13.98
CA THR A 201 34.32 1.87 14.83
C THR A 201 34.75 0.43 15.13
N PHE A 202 35.19 -0.30 14.10
CA PHE A 202 35.68 -1.67 14.25
C PHE A 202 36.91 -1.76 15.17
N GLN A 203 37.85 -0.81 15.09
CA GLN A 203 38.99 -0.75 15.98
C GLN A 203 38.56 -0.54 17.45
N SER A 204 37.55 0.31 17.68
CA SER A 204 36.99 0.52 19.02
C SER A 204 36.34 -0.75 19.59
N ASP A 205 35.66 -1.52 18.75
CA ASP A 205 35.08 -2.82 19.13
C ASP A 205 36.16 -3.88 19.42
N LEU A 206 37.22 -3.93 18.60
CA LEU A 206 38.37 -4.82 18.84
C LEU A 206 39.05 -4.53 20.17
N ASP A 207 39.24 -3.25 20.51
CA ASP A 207 39.90 -2.87 21.77
C ASP A 207 39.03 -3.22 22.98
N ARG A 208 37.70 -3.04 22.88
CA ARG A 208 36.74 -3.52 23.90
C ARG A 208 36.80 -5.03 24.07
N LEU A 209 36.75 -5.79 22.98
CA LEU A 209 36.80 -7.25 23.03
C LEU A 209 38.11 -7.76 23.65
N ARG A 210 39.24 -7.18 23.25
CA ARG A 210 40.57 -7.50 23.81
C ARG A 210 40.66 -7.18 25.29
N ALA A 211 40.10 -6.06 25.74
CA ALA A 211 40.06 -5.71 27.15
C ALA A 211 39.25 -6.73 27.97
N THR A 212 38.07 -7.14 27.48
CA THR A 212 37.24 -8.16 28.14
C THR A 212 37.95 -9.50 28.20
N GLN A 213 38.61 -9.94 27.12
CA GLN A 213 39.38 -11.19 27.12
C GLN A 213 40.55 -11.17 28.11
N ARG A 214 41.23 -10.03 28.29
CA ARG A 214 42.33 -9.92 29.27
C ARG A 214 41.82 -10.06 30.70
N LYS A 215 40.69 -9.44 31.03
CA LYS A 215 40.07 -9.56 32.36
C LYS A 215 39.70 -11.01 32.69
N HIS A 216 39.03 -11.70 31.77
CA HIS A 216 38.61 -13.09 31.98
C HIS A 216 39.80 -14.07 32.13
N ARG A 217 40.97 -13.78 31.56
CA ARG A 217 42.17 -14.64 31.77
C ARG A 217 42.89 -14.38 33.10
N GLN A 218 42.53 -13.31 33.79
CA GLN A 218 43.13 -12.91 35.08
C GLN A 218 42.26 -13.33 36.27
N GLU A 219 41.04 -13.80 36.01
CA GLU A 219 40.15 -14.54 36.92
C GLU A 219 40.42 -16.04 36.80
#